data_AF-A0A482XKB4-F1
#
_entry.id   AF-A0A482XKB4-F1
#
_cell.length_a   1.000
_cell.length_b   1.000
_cell.length_c   1.000
_cell.angle_alpha   90.00
_cell.angle_beta   90.00
_cell.angle_gamma   90.00
#
_symmetry.space_group_name_H-M   'P 1'
#
loop_
_entity.id
_entity.type
_entity.pdbx_description
1 polymer ?
#
loop_
_entity_poly.entity_id
_entity_poly.type
_entity_poly.pdbx_seq_one_letter_code
_entity_poly.pdbx_strand_id
1 'polypeptide(L)'
;YTLWPFWVDTHVTPPFKKDPKTGNISDRHGQNIKPYPEVPKMLKHLHDNNYTLAVASRTGEIEGANSLLQLLDWDKYFKYKEIYPGDKTRHFS
;
A
#
# COMPACT_ATOMS: atom_id res chain seq x y z
N TYR A 1 3.41 2.69 11.07
CA TYR A 1 3.79 2.87 9.65
C TYR A 1 4.63 1.69 9.21
N THR A 2 4.57 1.29 7.94
CA THR A 2 5.33 0.12 7.45
C THR A 2 5.81 0.36 6.03
N LEU A 3 4.91 0.46 5.06
CA LEU A 3 5.29 0.66 3.65
C LEU A 3 5.37 2.15 3.25
N TRP A 4 4.66 2.99 3.98
CA TRP A 4 4.63 4.44 3.80
C TRP A 4 4.54 5.15 5.15
N PRO A 5 5.04 6.40 5.25
CA PRO A 5 5.13 7.15 6.51
C PRO A 5 3.83 7.90 6.87
N PHE A 6 2.66 7.33 6.59
CA PHE A 6 1.36 7.95 6.88
C PHE A 6 0.25 6.93 7.14
N TRP A 7 -0.85 7.36 7.74
CA TRP A 7 -2.08 6.56 7.84
C TRP A 7 -3.01 6.96 6.72
N VAL A 8 -3.45 5.97 5.94
CA VAL A 8 -4.27 6.18 4.75
C VAL A 8 -5.63 6.80 5.09
N ASP A 9 -6.15 6.50 6.28
CA ASP A 9 -7.46 6.99 6.78
C ASP A 9 -7.39 8.35 7.49
N THR A 10 -6.20 8.94 7.65
CA THR A 10 -6.03 10.15 8.48
C THR A 10 -5.29 11.27 7.77
N HIS A 11 -4.18 10.95 7.08
CA HIS A 11 -3.21 11.97 6.64
C HIS A 11 -3.30 12.33 5.17
N VAL A 12 -4.11 11.59 4.40
CA VAL A 12 -4.26 11.73 2.95
C VAL A 12 -5.72 11.49 2.59
N THR A 13 -6.17 12.06 1.47
CA THR A 13 -7.57 11.97 1.06
C THR A 13 -7.71 11.26 -0.30
N PRO A 14 -8.23 10.02 -0.33
CA PRO A 14 -8.58 9.35 -1.58
C PRO A 14 -9.60 10.15 -2.43
N PRO A 15 -9.72 9.88 -3.75
CA PRO A 15 -8.96 8.89 -4.52
C PRO A 15 -7.56 9.37 -4.87
N PHE A 16 -6.64 8.42 -5.04
CA PHE A 16 -5.28 8.67 -5.51
C PHE A 16 -5.19 8.63 -7.03
N LYS A 17 -4.27 9.41 -7.60
CA LYS A 17 -4.03 9.45 -9.04
C LYS A 17 -2.53 9.43 -9.32
N LYS A 18 -2.12 8.66 -10.33
CA LYS A 18 -0.76 8.66 -10.84
C LYS A 18 -0.69 9.55 -12.08
N ASP A 19 0.24 10.50 -12.06
CA ASP A 19 0.56 11.31 -13.22
C ASP A 19 1.25 10.42 -14.29
N PRO A 20 0.69 10.31 -15.51
CA PRO A 20 1.27 9.47 -16.56
C PRO A 20 2.60 9.98 -17.10
N LYS A 21 2.93 11.27 -16.92
CA LYS A 21 4.18 11.88 -17.38
C LYS A 21 5.30 11.72 -16.36
N THR A 22 5.00 12.00 -15.09
CA THR A 22 6.02 12.01 -14.02
C THR A 22 6.05 10.72 -13.20
N GLY A 23 4.98 9.92 -13.24
CA GLY A 23 4.82 8.75 -12.38
C GLY A 23 4.49 9.07 -10.92
N ASN A 24 4.42 10.36 -10.54
CA ASN A 24 4.09 10.77 -9.18
C ASN A 24 2.65 10.43 -8.84
N ILE A 25 2.41 10.02 -7.60
CA ILE A 25 1.07 9.73 -7.09
C ILE A 25 0.65 10.87 -6.18
N SER A 26 -0.55 11.40 -6.36
CA SER A 26 -1.12 12.41 -5.47
C SER A 26 -2.51 12.04 -5.00
N ASP A 27 -2.91 12.56 -3.85
CA ASP A 27 -4.25 12.45 -3.32
C ASP A 27 -5.23 13.46 -3.99
N ARG A 28 -6.49 13.50 -3.53
CA ARG A 28 -7.52 14.40 -4.03
C ARG A 28 -7.18 15.89 -3.89
N HIS A 29 -6.38 16.25 -2.89
CA HIS A 29 -5.96 17.63 -2.62
C HIS A 29 -4.62 17.98 -3.26
N GLY A 30 -4.02 17.05 -4.01
CA GLY A 30 -2.71 17.24 -4.65
C GLY A 30 -1.53 16.96 -3.72
N GLN A 31 -1.76 16.39 -2.54
CA GLN A 31 -0.69 15.97 -1.66
C GLN A 31 0.07 14.80 -2.29
N ASN A 32 1.38 14.95 -2.46
CA ASN A 32 2.22 13.92 -3.06
C ASN A 32 2.41 12.72 -2.12
N ILE A 33 2.14 11.54 -2.64
CA ILE A 33 2.25 10.27 -1.93
C ILE A 33 3.65 9.70 -2.14
N LYS A 34 4.43 9.65 -1.07
CA LYS A 34 5.80 9.12 -1.07
C LYS A 34 5.92 7.95 -0.09
N PRO A 35 5.96 6.70 -0.57
CA PRO A 35 6.33 5.56 0.26
C PRO A 35 7.80 5.61 0.68
N TYR A 36 8.21 4.72 1.60
CA TYR A 36 9.63 4.59 1.92
C TYR A 36 10.41 4.11 0.69
N PRO A 37 11.51 4.79 0.30
CA PRO A 37 12.21 4.53 -0.96
C PRO A 37 12.84 3.13 -1.04
N GLU A 38 13.08 2.47 0.08
CA GLU A 38 13.66 1.13 0.17
C GLU A 38 12.64 0.01 -0.08
N VAL A 39 11.35 0.29 0.08
CA VAL A 39 10.28 -0.72 0.03
C VAL A 39 10.21 -1.44 -1.31
N PRO A 40 10.27 -0.77 -2.48
CA PRO A 40 10.29 -1.47 -3.77
C PRO A 40 11.42 -2.50 -3.89
N LYS A 41 12.63 -2.15 -3.40
CA LYS A 41 13.80 -3.04 -3.44
C LYS A 41 13.62 -4.23 -2.49
N MET A 42 13.10 -3.99 -1.29
CA MET A 42 12.79 -5.04 -0.31
C MET A 42 11.74 -6.02 -0.85
N LEU A 43 10.61 -5.52 -1.38
CA LEU A 43 9.55 -6.38 -1.94
C LEU A 43 10.05 -7.23 -3.10
N LYS A 44 10.82 -6.62 -4.02
CA LYS A 44 11.44 -7.34 -5.13
C LYS A 44 12.39 -8.43 -4.62
N HIS A 45 13.26 -8.11 -3.65
CA HIS A 45 14.20 -9.08 -3.10
C HIS A 45 13.48 -10.28 -2.48
N LEU A 46 12.45 -10.06 -1.67
CA LEU A 46 11.69 -11.15 -1.06
C LEU A 46 10.96 -12.01 -2.12
N HIS A 47 10.37 -11.37 -3.12
CA HIS A 47 9.72 -12.07 -4.22
C HIS A 47 10.70 -12.91 -5.05
N ASP A 48 11.87 -12.37 -5.42
CA ASP A 48 12.91 -13.09 -6.15
C ASP A 48 13.47 -14.29 -5.37
N ASN A 49 13.38 -14.26 -4.03
CA ASN A 49 13.76 -15.36 -3.15
C ASN A 49 12.58 -16.30 -2.82
N ASN A 50 11.48 -16.22 -3.58
CA ASN A 50 10.28 -17.07 -3.46
C ASN A 50 9.57 -17.01 -2.09
N TYR A 51 9.70 -15.91 -1.35
CA TYR A 51 8.88 -15.71 -0.16
C TYR A 51 7.44 -15.37 -0.53
N THR A 52 6.48 -16.03 0.13
CA THR A 52 5.07 -15.64 0.02
C THR A 52 4.81 -14.44 0.92
N LEU A 53 4.37 -13.32 0.33
CA LEU A 53 4.07 -12.09 1.05
C LEU A 53 2.56 -11.86 1.16
N ALA A 54 2.16 -11.24 2.27
CA ALA A 54 0.78 -10.85 2.53
C ALA A 54 0.72 -9.44 3.13
N VAL A 55 -0.40 -8.75 2.93
CA VAL A 55 -0.72 -7.48 3.60
C VAL A 55 -1.75 -7.76 4.69
N ALA A 56 -1.50 -7.28 5.91
CA ALA A 56 -2.44 -7.30 7.03
C ALA A 56 -2.58 -5.89 7.61
N SER A 57 -3.67 -5.20 7.29
CA SER A 57 -3.93 -3.81 7.69
C SER A 57 -5.30 -3.66 8.34
N ARG A 58 -5.34 -2.83 9.39
CA ARG A 58 -6.56 -2.55 10.16
C ARG A 58 -7.29 -1.27 9.73
N THR A 59 -6.84 -0.62 8.67
CA THR A 59 -7.41 0.67 8.25
C THR A 59 -8.87 0.52 7.85
N GLY A 60 -9.68 1.52 8.19
CA GLY A 60 -11.04 1.65 7.66
C GLY A 60 -11.07 2.07 6.19
N GLU A 61 -9.95 2.65 5.69
CA GLU A 61 -9.82 3.13 4.32
C GLU A 61 -9.31 2.01 3.39
N ILE A 62 -10.17 1.01 3.19
CA ILE A 62 -9.85 -0.22 2.45
C ILE A 62 -9.58 0.07 0.97
N GLU A 63 -10.39 0.91 0.33
CA GLU A 63 -10.27 1.25 -1.08
C GLU A 63 -9.02 2.11 -1.34
N GLY A 64 -8.77 3.09 -0.47
CA GLY A 64 -7.53 3.87 -0.53
C GLY A 64 -6.29 3.01 -0.41
N ALA A 65 -6.25 2.06 0.53
CA ALA A 65 -5.10 1.18 0.70
C ALA A 65 -4.87 0.28 -0.51
N ASN A 66 -5.93 -0.31 -1.08
CA ASN A 66 -5.81 -1.15 -2.28
C ASN A 66 -5.38 -0.35 -3.52
N SER A 67 -5.96 0.83 -3.74
CA SER A 67 -5.59 1.67 -4.89
C SER A 67 -4.13 2.12 -4.83
N LEU A 68 -3.57 2.37 -3.63
CA LEU A 68 -2.14 2.65 -3.50
C LEU A 68 -1.27 1.46 -3.90
N LEU A 69 -1.61 0.24 -3.48
CA LEU A 69 -0.88 -0.98 -3.90
C LEU A 69 -0.89 -1.15 -5.42
N GLN A 70 -2.02 -0.84 -6.06
CA GLN A 70 -2.16 -0.91 -7.51
C GLN A 70 -1.34 0.18 -8.22
N LEU A 71 -1.45 1.44 -7.82
CA LEU A 71 -0.74 2.57 -8.46
C LEU A 71 0.77 2.49 -8.31
N LEU A 72 1.23 1.90 -7.19
CA LEU A 72 2.64 1.61 -6.91
C LEU A 72 3.15 0.34 -7.61
N ASP A 73 2.28 -0.40 -8.30
CA ASP A 73 2.60 -1.68 -8.93
C ASP A 73 3.17 -2.71 -7.93
N TRP A 74 2.58 -2.75 -6.73
CA TRP A 74 2.98 -3.63 -5.64
C TRP A 74 2.05 -4.83 -5.45
N ASP A 75 0.85 -4.80 -6.05
CA ASP A 75 -0.10 -5.94 -6.00
C ASP A 75 0.55 -7.25 -6.44
N LYS A 76 1.45 -7.21 -7.42
CA LYS A 76 2.18 -8.38 -7.92
C LYS A 76 3.03 -9.10 -6.87
N TYR A 77 3.39 -8.43 -5.78
CA TYR A 77 4.22 -9.02 -4.73
C TYR A 77 3.41 -9.72 -3.65
N PHE A 78 2.13 -9.38 -3.47
CA PHE A 78 1.32 -9.85 -2.34
C PHE A 78 0.30 -10.89 -2.80
N LYS A 79 0.44 -12.12 -2.28
CA LYS A 79 -0.49 -13.21 -2.58
C LYS A 79 -1.82 -13.06 -1.82
N TYR A 80 -1.76 -12.50 -0.62
CA TYR A 80 -2.92 -12.33 0.25
C TYR A 80 -3.01 -10.87 0.72
N LYS A 81 -4.23 -10.32 0.78
CA LYS A 81 -4.49 -8.94 1.20
C LYS A 81 -5.66 -8.91 2.17
N GLU A 82 -5.35 -8.86 3.45
CA GLU A 82 -6.32 -8.77 4.54
C GLU A 82 -6.35 -7.32 5.05
N ILE A 83 -7.21 -6.50 4.45
CA ILE A 83 -7.32 -5.05 4.75
C ILE A 83 -8.75 -4.77 5.22
N TYR A 84 -8.94 -4.69 6.53
CA TYR A 84 -10.21 -4.33 7.17
C TYR A 84 -10.01 -4.02 8.65
N PRO A 85 -10.90 -3.23 9.28
CA PRO A 85 -10.89 -3.04 10.72
C PRO A 85 -11.13 -4.36 11.47
N GLY A 86 -10.31 -4.64 12.48
CA GLY A 86 -10.43 -5.87 13.28
C GLY A 86 -9.18 -6.14 14.11
N ASP A 87 -9.21 -7.19 14.92
CA ASP A 87 -8.00 -7.70 15.57
C ASP A 87 -7.12 -8.42 14.54
N LYS A 88 -5.80 -8.21 14.60
CA LYS A 88 -4.82 -8.81 13.68
C LYS A 88 -4.84 -10.34 13.72
N THR A 89 -5.27 -10.94 14.82
CA THR A 89 -5.42 -12.40 14.93
C THR A 89 -6.41 -12.98 13.91
N ARG A 90 -7.45 -12.22 13.52
CA ARG A 90 -8.45 -12.65 12.53
C ARG A 90 -7.95 -12.66 11.08
N HIS A 91 -6.83 -12.00 10.80
CA HIS A 91 -6.25 -11.97 9.45
C HIS A 91 -5.50 -13.28 9.10
N PHE A 92 -5.33 -14.19 10.07
CA PHE A 92 -4.58 -15.44 9.92
C PHE A 92 -5.41 -16.70 10.23
N SER A 93 -6.70 -16.53 10.54
CA SER A 93 -7.62 -17.61 10.92
C SER A 93 -8.47 -18.08 9.76
#